data_AF-A0A3B0R962-F1
#
_entry.id   AF-A0A3B0R962-F1
#
_cell.length_a   1.000
_cell.length_b   1.000
_cell.length_c   1.000
_cell.angle_alpha   90.00
_cell.angle_beta   90.00
_cell.angle_gamma   90.00
#
_symmetry.space_group_name_H-M   'P 1'
#
loop_
_entity.id
_entity.type
_entity.pdbx_description
1 polymer ?
#
loop_
_entity_poly.entity_id
_entity_poly.type
_entity_poly.pdbx_seq_one_letter_code
_entity_poly.pdbx_strand_id
1 'polypeptide(L)'
;MANRKNGTLYIGVTSNLMQRIAQHREGTFEGFAKDNDCKRLMWLGQYGDMNSAITREKQMKKWKRQWKINLLEKENPAWFDLAVDLGFDPLPSQG
;
A
#
# COMPACT_ATOMS: atom_id res chain seq x y z
N MET A 1 0.73 -0.89 0.12
CA MET A 1 1.65 -0.59 -1.00
C MET A 1 1.82 -1.82 -1.88
N ALA A 2 2.19 -1.66 -3.14
CA ALA A 2 2.54 -2.75 -4.05
C ALA A 2 3.73 -2.36 -4.94
N ASN A 3 4.43 -3.34 -5.48
CA ASN A 3 5.47 -3.06 -6.47
C ASN A 3 4.88 -2.87 -7.87
N ARG A 4 4.06 -3.81 -8.32
CA ARG A 4 3.34 -3.79 -9.60
C ARG A 4 1.95 -4.44 -9.48
N LYS A 5 1.14 -4.31 -10.53
CA LYS A 5 -0.15 -5.00 -10.63
C LYS A 5 0.04 -6.50 -10.42
N ASN A 6 -0.76 -7.08 -9.53
CA ASN A 6 -0.66 -8.50 -9.14
C ASN A 6 0.72 -8.95 -8.66
N GLY A 7 1.58 -8.03 -8.20
CA GLY A 7 2.91 -8.31 -7.66
C GLY A 7 2.95 -8.44 -6.14
N THR A 8 4.09 -8.13 -5.54
CA THR A 8 4.28 -8.14 -4.10
C THR A 8 3.40 -7.08 -3.44
N LEU A 9 2.73 -7.47 -2.36
CA LEU A 9 1.87 -6.58 -1.58
C LEU A 9 2.49 -6.36 -0.20
N TYR A 10 2.59 -5.09 0.18
CA TYR A 10 2.92 -4.67 1.53
C TYR A 10 1.68 -4.10 2.22
N ILE A 11 1.41 -4.57 3.44
CA ILE A 11 0.31 -4.12 4.29
C ILE A 11 0.92 -3.59 5.59
N GLY A 12 0.56 -2.35 5.93
CA GLY A 12 1.10 -1.62 7.08
C GLY A 12 0.04 -0.69 7.69
N VAL A 13 0.32 -0.21 8.89
CA VAL A 13 -0.41 0.88 9.56
C VAL A 13 0.53 2.07 9.75
N THR A 14 -0.02 3.28 9.71
CA THR A 14 0.71 4.53 9.98
C THR A 14 -0.25 5.59 10.51
N SER A 15 0.23 6.44 11.42
CA SER A 15 -0.45 7.69 11.80
C SER A 15 -0.15 8.84 10.84
N ASN A 16 0.88 8.70 10.00
CA ASN A 16 1.26 9.69 9.00
C ASN A 16 1.39 9.00 7.63
N LEU A 17 0.36 9.16 6.80
CA LEU A 17 0.29 8.54 5.48
C LEU A 17 1.32 9.14 4.52
N MET A 18 1.44 10.47 4.49
CA MET A 18 2.36 11.19 3.59
C MET A 18 3.81 10.76 3.83
N GLN A 19 4.24 10.74 5.10
CA GLN A 19 5.58 10.30 5.47
C GLN A 19 5.82 8.84 5.08
N ARG A 20 4.84 7.95 5.27
CA ARG A 20 4.96 6.54 4.87
C ARG A 20 5.12 6.39 3.36
N ILE A 21 4.35 7.13 2.56
CA ILE A 21 4.47 7.10 1.09
C ILE A 21 5.88 7.57 0.67
N ALA A 22 6.35 8.70 1.20
CA ALA A 22 7.68 9.22 0.91
C ALA A 22 8.77 8.19 1.24
N GLN A 23 8.73 7.62 2.44
CA GLN A 23 9.64 6.55 2.88
C GLN A 23 9.70 5.38 1.91
N HIS A 24 8.55 4.91 1.42
CA HIS A 24 8.48 3.80 0.48
C HIS A 24 9.08 4.15 -0.88
N ARG A 25 8.81 5.36 -1.37
CA ARG A 25 9.29 5.82 -2.69
C ARG A 25 10.78 6.09 -2.70
N GLU A 26 11.30 6.68 -1.62
CA GLU A 26 12.71 7.01 -1.43
C GLU A 26 13.54 5.80 -0.96
N GLY A 27 12.90 4.77 -0.37
CA GLY A 27 13.59 3.60 0.15
C GLY A 27 14.42 3.89 1.42
N THR A 28 13.96 4.82 2.25
CA THR A 28 14.68 5.32 3.45
C THR A 28 14.58 4.39 4.67
N PHE A 29 14.11 3.16 4.50
CA PHE A 29 14.05 2.14 5.54
C PHE A 29 14.49 0.79 5.00
N GLU A 30 15.01 -0.07 5.88
CA GLU A 30 15.42 -1.42 5.49
C GLU A 30 14.28 -2.44 5.58
N GLY A 31 14.43 -3.55 4.85
CA GLY A 31 13.60 -4.75 4.94
C GLY A 31 12.60 -4.93 3.80
N PHE A 32 11.68 -5.88 4.00
CA PHE A 32 10.86 -6.50 2.95
C PHE A 32 10.27 -5.55 1.90
N ALA A 33 9.72 -4.41 2.33
CA ALA A 33 9.08 -3.47 1.40
C ALA A 33 10.08 -2.73 0.51
N LYS A 34 11.28 -2.42 1.01
CA LYS A 34 12.38 -1.89 0.20
C LYS A 34 12.91 -2.97 -0.74
N ASP A 35 13.20 -4.17 -0.21
CA ASP A 35 13.76 -5.30 -0.97
C ASP A 35 12.87 -5.75 -2.14
N ASN A 36 11.56 -5.47 -2.07
CA ASN A 36 10.59 -5.83 -3.10
C ASN A 36 10.06 -4.63 -3.89
N ASP A 37 10.64 -3.43 -3.74
CA ASP A 37 10.20 -2.20 -4.42
C ASP A 37 8.69 -1.90 -4.27
N CYS A 38 8.14 -2.09 -3.07
CA CYS A 38 6.72 -1.83 -2.79
C CYS A 38 6.44 -0.31 -2.70
N LYS A 39 6.44 0.39 -3.84
CA LYS A 39 6.42 1.87 -3.91
C LYS A 39 5.06 2.49 -4.24
N ARG A 40 4.10 1.74 -4.79
CA ARG A 40 2.79 2.28 -5.20
C ARG A 40 1.75 2.16 -4.10
N LEU A 41 0.99 3.22 -3.86
CA LEU A 41 -0.15 3.21 -2.97
C LEU A 41 -1.40 2.78 -3.74
N MET A 42 -1.84 1.54 -3.53
CA MET A 42 -2.99 0.99 -4.26
C MET A 42 -4.32 1.12 -3.52
N TRP A 43 -4.24 1.19 -2.20
CA TRP A 43 -5.38 1.15 -1.30
C TRP A 43 -4.97 1.73 0.05
N LEU A 44 -5.88 2.49 0.66
CA LEU A 44 -5.78 2.96 2.03
C LEU A 44 -7.14 2.81 2.73
N GLY A 45 -7.12 2.53 4.02
CA GLY A 45 -8.31 2.52 4.87
C GLY A 45 -8.11 3.47 6.04
N GLN A 46 -9.14 4.27 6.36
CA GLN A 46 -9.16 5.12 7.54
C GLN A 46 -9.94 4.43 8.66
N TYR A 47 -9.44 4.54 9.89
CA TYR A 47 -10.02 3.91 11.06
C TYR A 47 -10.09 4.93 12.19
N GLY A 48 -11.08 4.80 13.07
CA GLY A 48 -11.34 5.78 14.14
C GLY A 48 -10.23 5.84 15.20
N ASP A 49 -9.41 4.78 15.30
CA ASP A 49 -8.33 4.70 16.28
C ASP A 49 -7.21 3.74 15.81
N MET A 50 -6.06 3.80 16.48
CA MET A 50 -4.90 2.97 16.15
C MET A 50 -5.14 1.46 16.40
N ASN A 51 -5.91 1.08 17.41
CA ASN A 51 -6.17 -0.32 17.74
C ASN A 51 -7.06 -0.99 16.68
N SER A 52 -8.07 -0.27 16.17
CA SER A 52 -8.91 -0.76 15.07
C SER A 52 -8.10 -0.89 13.77
N ALA A 53 -7.22 0.06 13.46
CA ALA A 53 -6.30 -0.04 12.33
C ALA A 53 -5.36 -1.27 12.44
N ILE A 54 -4.71 -1.47 13.60
CA ILE A 54 -3.82 -2.62 13.85
C ILE A 54 -4.59 -3.94 13.78
N THR A 55 -5.79 -3.99 14.34
CA THR A 55 -6.63 -5.20 14.29
C THR A 55 -6.96 -5.57 12.85
N ARG A 56 -7.34 -4.59 12.04
CA ARG A 56 -7.62 -4.81 10.63
C ARG A 56 -6.39 -5.21 9.83
N GLU A 57 -5.24 -4.61 10.11
CA GLU A 57 -3.96 -5.00 9.50
C GLU A 57 -3.62 -6.47 9.80
N LYS A 58 -3.75 -6.91 11.06
CA LYS A 58 -3.52 -8.30 11.47
C LYS A 58 -4.48 -9.27 10.78
N GLN A 59 -5.76 -8.91 10.65
CA GLN A 59 -6.75 -9.70 9.90
C GLN A 59 -6.34 -9.82 8.43
N MET A 60 -6.05 -8.69 7.77
CA MET A 60 -5.68 -8.67 6.37
C MET A 60 -4.40 -9.45 6.10
N LYS A 61 -3.38 -9.37 6.98
CA LYS A 61 -2.16 -10.18 6.84
C LYS A 61 -2.46 -11.67 6.74
N LYS A 62 -3.44 -12.18 7.49
CA LYS A 62 -3.90 -13.59 7.48
C LYS A 62 -4.78 -13.97 6.27
N TRP A 63 -5.27 -13.01 5.50
CA TRP A 63 -6.13 -13.31 4.36
C TRP A 63 -5.39 -14.00 3.21
N LYS A 64 -6.15 -14.84 2.49
CA LYS A 64 -5.73 -15.35 1.18
C LYS A 64 -5.39 -14.18 0.25
N ARG A 65 -4.39 -14.37 -0.59
CA ARG A 65 -3.92 -13.36 -1.55
C ARG A 65 -5.06 -12.81 -2.41
N GLN A 66 -5.92 -13.69 -2.94
CA GLN A 66 -7.03 -13.28 -3.80
C GLN A 66 -8.01 -12.35 -3.09
N TRP A 67 -8.25 -12.52 -1.79
CA TRP A 67 -9.17 -11.65 -1.05
C TRP A 67 -8.62 -10.23 -0.89
N LYS A 68 -7.29 -10.09 -0.74
CA LYS A 68 -6.60 -8.80 -0.73
C LYS A 68 -6.73 -8.10 -2.08
N ILE A 69 -6.56 -8.86 -3.17
CA ILE A 69 -6.71 -8.34 -4.55
C ILE A 69 -8.16 -7.92 -4.80
N ASN A 70 -9.14 -8.75 -4.45
CA ASN A 70 -10.55 -8.41 -4.65
C ASN A 70 -10.95 -7.14 -3.88
N LEU A 71 -10.42 -6.93 -2.67
CA LEU A 71 -10.66 -5.70 -1.91
C LEU A 71 -10.07 -4.48 -2.64
N LEU A 72 -8.82 -4.59 -3.08
CA LEU A 72 -8.13 -3.53 -3.81
C LEU A 72 -8.88 -3.19 -5.11
N GLU A 73 -9.21 -4.19 -5.92
CA GLU A 73 -9.85 -4.01 -7.23
C GLU A 73 -11.29 -3.52 -7.13
N LYS A 74 -11.98 -3.78 -6.01
CA LYS A 74 -13.32 -3.21 -5.76
C LYS A 74 -13.29 -1.69 -5.72
N GLU A 75 -12.23 -1.10 -5.18
CA GLU A 75 -12.11 0.36 -5.01
C GLU A 75 -11.20 1.00 -6.06
N ASN A 76 -10.24 0.24 -6.59
CA ASN A 76 -9.23 0.70 -7.53
C ASN A 76 -8.98 -0.37 -8.62
N PRO A 77 -9.96 -0.63 -9.52
CA PRO A 77 -9.88 -1.69 -10.53
C PRO A 77 -8.77 -1.46 -11.55
N ALA A 78 -8.43 -0.20 -11.81
CA ALA A 78 -7.37 0.19 -12.72
C ALA A 78 -5.97 0.12 -12.09
N TRP A 79 -5.87 -0.15 -10.78
CA TRP A 79 -4.60 -0.18 -10.06
C TRP A 79 -3.83 1.15 -10.22
N PHE A 80 -4.53 2.27 -10.07
CA PHE A 80 -3.89 3.59 -10.03
C PHE A 80 -3.05 3.75 -8.77
N ASP A 81 -1.93 4.48 -8.89
CA ASP A 81 -1.14 4.89 -7.74
C ASP A 81 -1.83 6.09 -7.06
N LEU A 82 -2.57 5.82 -5.99
CA LEU A 82 -3.33 6.81 -5.23
C LEU A 82 -2.44 7.87 -4.57
N ALA A 83 -1.13 7.65 -4.50
CA ALA A 83 -0.20 8.68 -4.06
C ALA A 83 -0.18 9.91 -4.99
N VAL A 84 -0.53 9.73 -6.27
CA VAL A 84 -0.62 10.84 -7.24
C VAL A 84 -1.72 11.82 -6.84
N ASP A 85 -2.88 11.31 -6.42
CA ASP A 85 -3.98 12.14 -5.94
C ASP A 85 -3.67 12.88 -4.63
N LEU A 86 -2.61 12.45 -3.93
CA LEU A 86 -2.09 13.07 -2.72
C LEU A 86 -0.94 14.06 -3.00
N GLY A 87 -0.64 14.35 -4.28
CA GLY A 87 0.36 15.32 -4.70
C GLY A 87 1.77 14.77 -4.87
N PHE A 88 1.95 13.45 -4.92
CA PHE A 88 3.24 12.87 -5.28
C PHE A 88 3.37 12.66 -6.79
N ASP A 89 4.59 12.71 -7.32
CA ASP A 89 4.84 12.46 -8.75
C ASP A 89 4.40 11.05 -9.19
N PRO A 90 3.99 10.84 -10.44
CA PRO A 90 3.70 9.51 -10.94
C PRO A 90 4.96 8.64 -10.97
N LEU A 91 4.86 7.41 -10.44
CA LEU A 91 5.92 6.43 -10.61
C LEU A 91 5.95 5.90 -12.06
N PRO A 92 7.14 5.64 -12.64
CA PRO A 92 7.27 5.17 -14.03
C PRO A 92 6.33 4.02 -14.33
N SER A 93 5.67 4.01 -15.49
CA SER A 93 4.76 2.91 -15.87
C SER A 93 5.46 1.55 -15.76
N GLN A 94 4.75 0.55 -15.22
CA GLN A 94 5.21 -0.84 -15.29
C GLN A 94 5.18 -1.23 -16.77
N GLY A 95 6.35 -1.59 -17.34
CA GLY A 95 6.45 -2.16 -18.67
C GLY A 95 5.74 -3.51 -18.80
#